data_AF-A0A4P6MJW3-F1
#
_entry.id   AF-A0A4P6MJW3-F1
#
_cell.length_a   1.000
_cell.length_b   1.000
_cell.length_c   1.000
_cell.angle_alpha   90.00
_cell.angle_beta   90.00
_cell.angle_gamma   90.00
#
_symmetry.space_group_name_H-M   'P 1'
#
loop_
_entity.id
_entity.type
_entity.pdbx_description
1 polymer ?
#
loop_
_entity_poly.entity_id
_entity_poly.type
_entity_poly.pdbx_seq_one_letter_code
_entity_poly.pdbx_strand_id
1 'polypeptide(L)'
;MARRYILTLMLALAGALAAGHVQAACSKLPQLSDLLEASDLSLDGHRAPDQKTLIRLNNLTMSLSRARLQANLQSAGHKASYPHVSLFVTDVALFAATGLRDGPEAAQRYALKSAFQVRLDLVRTLLEEICGQDSFTKERAVTLARLGELSIATLRGIFLDASGVFRLGSVFAVLLMLVFTLSLGRLSINWLNSYMRFRHACQLPAQLICGPHVIDGNIIVVGRQGCNFRPVAPPGSSVTAAMKRGSTCRLTCGTWTVTAKTNRGLTSTVGLLFDDPQVPSVLRTLLRSSRVPVRRTTSRGEQSEGLLTQIFQH
;
A
#
# COMPACT_ATOMS: atom_id res chain seq x y z
N MET A 1 -0.59 -11.52 35.99
CA MET A 1 -1.44 -10.34 35.70
C MET A 1 -0.83 -9.36 34.70
N ALA A 2 0.47 -9.04 34.75
CA ALA A 2 1.14 -8.10 33.83
C ALA A 2 0.96 -8.37 32.31
N ARG A 3 0.82 -9.64 31.91
CA ARG A 3 0.67 -10.06 30.51
C ARG A 3 -0.63 -9.58 29.85
N ARG A 4 -1.71 -9.39 30.63
CA ARG A 4 -2.99 -8.87 30.12
C ARG A 4 -2.93 -7.35 29.90
N TYR A 5 -2.22 -6.63 30.77
CA TYR A 5 -2.08 -5.17 30.67
C TYR A 5 -1.23 -4.72 29.47
N ILE A 6 -0.18 -5.46 29.15
CA ILE A 6 0.70 -5.17 28.01
C ILE A 6 -0.06 -5.36 26.69
N LEU A 7 -0.90 -6.40 26.58
CA LEU A 7 -1.70 -6.65 25.38
C LEU A 7 -2.74 -5.53 25.17
N THR A 8 -3.41 -5.09 26.24
CA THR A 8 -4.38 -3.97 26.17
C THR A 8 -3.72 -2.64 25.85
N LEU A 9 -2.52 -2.36 26.39
CA LEU A 9 -1.79 -1.12 26.11
C LEU A 9 -1.30 -1.08 24.65
N MET A 10 -0.84 -2.22 24.13
CA MET A 10 -0.40 -2.35 22.73
C MET A 10 -1.57 -2.24 21.75
N LEU A 11 -2.74 -2.80 22.07
CA LEU A 11 -3.96 -2.59 21.29
C LEU A 11 -4.44 -1.13 21.35
N ALA A 12 -4.33 -0.47 22.51
CA ALA A 12 -4.71 0.93 22.66
C ALA A 12 -3.77 1.88 21.89
N LEU A 13 -2.45 1.63 21.91
CA LEU A 13 -1.48 2.44 21.16
C LEU A 13 -1.58 2.21 19.64
N ALA A 14 -1.75 0.96 19.21
CA ALA A 14 -1.95 0.64 17.79
C ALA A 14 -3.27 1.23 17.28
N GLY A 15 -4.33 1.20 18.09
CA GLY A 15 -5.60 1.86 17.81
C GLY A 15 -5.47 3.39 17.74
N ALA A 16 -4.72 4.02 18.64
CA ALA A 16 -4.53 5.47 18.66
C ALA A 16 -3.70 5.99 17.47
N LEU A 17 -2.67 5.25 17.05
CA LEU A 17 -1.83 5.60 15.90
C LEU A 17 -2.55 5.35 14.56
N ALA A 18 -3.37 4.30 14.46
CA ALA A 18 -4.22 4.06 13.29
C ALA A 18 -5.37 5.08 13.21
N ALA A 19 -6.00 5.40 14.34
CA ALA A 19 -7.05 6.42 14.43
C ALA A 19 -6.53 7.81 14.02
N GLY A 20 -5.30 8.19 14.37
CA GLY A 20 -4.73 9.51 14.04
C GLY A 20 -4.60 9.81 12.54
N HIS A 21 -4.42 8.80 11.68
CA HIS A 21 -4.36 8.99 10.22
C HIS A 21 -5.71 8.73 9.53
N VAL A 22 -6.52 7.81 10.05
CA VAL A 22 -7.88 7.52 9.58
C VAL A 22 -8.84 8.70 9.85
N GLN A 23 -8.72 9.33 11.01
CA GLN A 23 -9.59 10.43 11.43
C GLN A 23 -9.28 11.75 10.71
N ALA A 24 -8.07 11.89 10.15
CA ALA A 24 -7.67 13.01 9.29
C ALA A 24 -8.25 12.94 7.87
N ALA A 25 -8.59 11.74 7.38
CA ALA A 25 -9.24 11.56 6.07
C ALA A 25 -10.77 11.64 6.17
N CYS A 26 -11.36 11.03 7.20
CA CYS A 26 -12.82 11.01 7.39
C CYS A 26 -13.38 12.39 7.83
N SER A 27 -12.58 13.23 8.51
CA SER A 27 -12.94 14.63 8.83
C SER A 27 -13.13 15.52 7.61
N LYS A 28 -12.71 15.09 6.41
CA LYS A 28 -12.92 15.82 5.16
C LYS A 28 -14.29 15.55 4.52
N LEU A 29 -15.07 14.56 5.00
CA LEU A 29 -16.37 14.19 4.42
C LEU A 29 -17.51 14.06 5.47
N PRO A 30 -17.67 14.99 6.44
CA PRO A 30 -18.64 14.84 7.53
C PRO A 30 -20.09 14.78 7.02
N GLN A 31 -20.42 15.61 6.04
CA GLN A 31 -21.78 15.68 5.47
C GLN A 31 -22.19 14.41 4.72
N LEU A 32 -21.24 13.68 4.13
CA LEU A 32 -21.51 12.43 3.44
C LEU A 32 -21.71 11.28 4.43
N SER A 33 -20.94 11.26 5.53
CA SER A 33 -21.10 10.30 6.62
C SER A 33 -22.46 10.46 7.30
N ASP A 34 -22.89 11.69 7.60
CA ASP A 34 -24.19 11.96 8.22
C ASP A 34 -25.35 11.53 7.31
N LEU A 35 -25.20 11.71 6.00
CA LEU A 35 -26.20 11.30 5.01
C LEU A 35 -26.32 9.77 4.90
N LEU A 36 -25.19 9.06 4.93
CA LEU A 36 -25.13 7.60 4.94
C LEU A 36 -25.76 7.03 6.20
N GLU A 37 -25.40 7.54 7.38
CA GLU A 37 -25.96 7.07 8.65
C GLU A 37 -27.47 7.29 8.74
N ALA A 38 -27.97 8.45 8.28
CA ALA A 38 -29.39 8.73 8.22
C ALA A 38 -30.13 7.84 7.21
N SER A 39 -29.46 7.44 6.12
CA SER A 39 -30.02 6.57 5.08
C SER A 39 -30.08 5.11 5.54
N ASP A 40 -29.07 4.63 6.28
CA ASP A 40 -29.07 3.30 6.93
C ASP A 40 -30.21 3.17 7.93
N LEU A 41 -30.36 4.17 8.81
CA LEU A 41 -31.46 4.22 9.79
C LEU A 41 -32.84 4.24 9.14
N SER A 42 -32.94 4.70 7.89
CA SER A 42 -34.21 4.75 7.14
C SER A 42 -34.59 3.43 6.47
N LEU A 43 -33.67 2.46 6.40
CA LEU A 43 -33.87 1.15 5.77
C LEU A 43 -33.82 -0.02 6.78
N ASP A 44 -33.47 0.26 8.03
CA ASP A 44 -33.29 -0.78 9.04
C ASP A 44 -34.62 -1.48 9.37
N GLY A 45 -34.66 -2.79 9.18
CA GLY A 45 -35.79 -3.64 9.60
C GLY A 45 -37.05 -3.67 8.72
N HIS A 46 -36.98 -3.34 7.43
CA HIS A 46 -38.13 -3.40 6.48
C HIS A 46 -39.35 -2.55 6.92
N ARG A 47 -39.14 -1.55 7.76
CA ARG A 47 -40.18 -0.60 8.17
C ARG A 47 -40.12 0.65 7.32
N ALA A 48 -41.28 1.28 7.13
CA ALA A 48 -41.34 2.58 6.47
C ALA A 48 -40.59 3.62 7.31
N PRO A 49 -39.77 4.50 6.71
CA PRO A 49 -38.97 5.48 7.44
C PRO A 49 -39.85 6.50 8.15
N ASP A 50 -39.50 6.86 9.38
CA ASP A 50 -40.21 7.90 10.12
C ASP A 50 -40.15 9.26 9.41
N GLN A 51 -41.22 10.05 9.51
CA GLN A 51 -41.31 11.38 8.90
C GLN A 51 -40.17 12.30 9.36
N LYS A 52 -39.75 12.19 10.62
CA LYS A 52 -38.60 12.93 11.16
C LYS A 52 -37.29 12.59 10.45
N THR A 53 -37.10 11.32 10.09
CA THR A 53 -35.93 10.83 9.35
C THR A 53 -35.95 11.33 7.91
N LEU A 54 -37.12 11.35 7.27
CA LEU A 54 -37.29 11.90 5.91
C LEU A 54 -37.00 13.41 5.85
N ILE A 55 -37.46 14.19 6.84
CA ILE A 55 -37.13 15.62 6.96
C ILE A 55 -35.62 15.81 7.15
N ARG A 56 -34.99 14.99 8.01
CA ARG A 56 -33.54 15.03 8.25
C ARG A 56 -32.76 14.73 6.96
N LEU A 57 -33.13 13.70 6.21
CA LEU A 57 -32.51 13.34 4.93
C LEU A 57 -32.65 14.46 3.90
N ASN A 58 -33.84 15.05 3.75
CA ASN A 58 -34.07 16.15 2.84
C ASN A 58 -33.18 17.37 3.18
N ASN A 59 -33.12 17.75 4.46
CA ASN A 59 -32.28 18.86 4.90
C ASN A 59 -30.79 18.61 4.68
N LEU A 60 -30.32 17.38 4.93
CA LEU A 60 -28.93 16.98 4.69
C LEU A 60 -28.58 17.06 3.20
N THR A 61 -29.43 16.55 2.32
CA THR A 61 -29.20 16.64 0.85
C THR A 61 -29.16 18.08 0.34
N MET A 62 -30.04 18.96 0.85
CA MET A 62 -30.07 20.38 0.47
C MET A 62 -28.85 21.16 1.00
N SER A 63 -28.33 20.78 2.17
CA SER A 63 -27.13 21.39 2.75
C SER A 63 -25.82 20.96 2.09
N LEU A 64 -25.86 19.90 1.27
CA LEU A 64 -24.69 19.27 0.67
C LEU A 64 -24.33 19.95 -0.65
N SER A 65 -23.26 20.76 -0.63
CA SER A 65 -22.74 21.39 -1.85
C SER A 65 -21.99 20.37 -2.71
N ARG A 66 -22.52 20.10 -3.92
CA ARG A 66 -21.89 19.19 -4.90
C ARG A 66 -20.45 19.60 -5.26
N ALA A 67 -20.19 20.91 -5.36
CA ALA A 67 -18.85 21.45 -5.62
C ALA A 67 -17.87 21.15 -4.46
N ARG A 68 -18.32 21.28 -3.20
CA ARG A 68 -17.50 20.94 -2.03
C ARG A 68 -17.27 19.43 -1.93
N LEU A 69 -18.29 18.62 -2.21
CA LEU A 69 -18.17 17.16 -2.23
C LEU A 69 -17.13 16.70 -3.26
N GLN A 70 -17.15 17.26 -4.46
CA GLN A 70 -16.18 16.97 -5.52
C GLN A 70 -14.75 17.37 -5.09
N ALA A 71 -14.59 18.56 -4.51
CA ALA A 71 -13.29 19.04 -4.03
C ALA A 71 -12.73 18.15 -2.91
N ASN A 72 -13.59 17.72 -1.97
CA ASN A 72 -13.20 16.87 -0.85
C ASN A 72 -12.80 15.47 -1.33
N LEU A 73 -13.57 14.86 -2.23
CA LEU A 73 -13.22 13.57 -2.85
C LEU A 73 -11.94 13.66 -3.68
N GLN A 74 -11.72 14.77 -4.40
CA GLN A 74 -10.48 15.01 -5.12
C GLN A 74 -9.29 15.15 -4.17
N SER A 75 -9.45 15.86 -3.06
CA SER A 75 -8.41 16.01 -2.02
C SER A 75 -8.09 14.71 -1.28
N ALA A 76 -9.01 13.74 -1.32
CA ALA A 76 -8.83 12.39 -0.79
C ALA A 76 -8.24 11.42 -1.83
N GLY A 77 -8.07 11.83 -3.10
CA GLY A 77 -7.57 10.97 -4.17
C GLY A 77 -8.64 10.14 -4.90
N HIS A 78 -9.92 10.33 -4.58
CA HIS A 78 -11.06 9.55 -5.10
C HIS A 78 -11.92 10.35 -6.10
N LYS A 79 -11.29 11.11 -7.00
CA LYS A 79 -11.99 11.92 -8.03
C LYS A 79 -12.91 11.06 -8.92
N ALA A 80 -12.47 9.84 -9.25
CA ALA A 80 -13.23 8.90 -10.07
C ALA A 80 -14.55 8.42 -9.42
N SER A 81 -14.65 8.54 -8.10
CA SER A 81 -15.80 8.08 -7.31
C SER A 81 -16.95 9.10 -7.24
N TYR A 82 -16.70 10.34 -7.66
CA TYR A 82 -17.69 11.43 -7.59
C TYR A 82 -19.02 11.14 -8.30
N PRO A 83 -19.06 10.52 -9.50
CA PRO A 83 -20.32 10.18 -10.17
C PRO A 83 -21.20 9.25 -9.33
N HIS A 84 -20.61 8.27 -8.66
CA HIS A 84 -21.33 7.33 -7.79
C HIS A 84 -21.90 8.02 -6.54
N VAL A 85 -21.10 8.86 -5.90
CA VAL A 85 -21.53 9.63 -4.73
C VAL A 85 -22.60 10.66 -5.10
N SER A 86 -22.47 11.34 -6.25
CA SER A 86 -23.46 12.30 -6.75
C SER A 86 -24.80 11.65 -7.08
N LEU A 87 -24.77 10.46 -7.70
CA LEU A 87 -25.96 9.65 -7.95
C LEU A 87 -26.63 9.23 -6.64
N PHE A 88 -25.86 8.79 -5.65
CA PHE A 88 -26.40 8.46 -4.33
C PHE A 88 -27.07 9.66 -3.65
N VAL A 89 -26.45 10.84 -3.63
CA VAL A 89 -27.07 12.04 -3.06
C VAL A 89 -28.38 12.38 -3.77
N THR A 90 -28.45 12.20 -5.09
CA THR A 90 -29.67 12.42 -5.89
C THR A 90 -30.75 11.41 -5.54
N ASP A 91 -30.37 10.14 -5.38
CA ASP A 91 -31.25 9.05 -4.95
C ASP A 91 -31.82 9.27 -3.55
N VAL A 92 -31.01 9.73 -2.60
CA VAL A 92 -31.47 10.06 -1.24
C VAL A 92 -32.43 11.26 -1.26
N ALA A 93 -32.17 12.25 -2.11
CA ALA A 93 -33.08 13.38 -2.27
C ALA A 93 -34.43 12.95 -2.86
N LEU A 94 -34.43 12.04 -3.84
CA LEU A 94 -35.65 11.46 -4.42
C LEU A 94 -36.40 10.60 -3.39
N PHE A 95 -35.70 9.75 -2.65
CA PHE A 95 -36.27 8.93 -1.57
C PHE A 95 -36.95 9.80 -0.51
N ALA A 96 -36.26 10.85 -0.03
CA ALA A 96 -36.79 11.78 0.95
C ALA A 96 -37.99 12.57 0.40
N ALA A 97 -37.89 13.10 -0.83
CA ALA A 97 -38.97 13.85 -1.46
C ALA A 97 -40.23 13.00 -1.70
N THR A 98 -40.07 11.75 -2.15
CA THR A 98 -41.18 10.80 -2.29
C THR A 98 -41.81 10.47 -0.94
N GLY A 99 -41.01 10.30 0.11
CA GLY A 99 -41.52 10.06 1.46
C GLY A 99 -42.27 11.24 2.07
N LEU A 100 -41.80 12.47 1.81
CA LEU A 100 -42.43 13.70 2.30
C LEU A 100 -43.70 14.06 1.53
N ARG A 101 -43.76 13.74 0.23
CA ARG A 101 -44.91 14.06 -0.62
C ARG A 101 -46.00 12.99 -0.59
N ASP A 102 -45.60 11.73 -0.73
CA ASP A 102 -46.50 10.61 -0.98
C ASP A 102 -46.60 9.66 0.23
N GLY A 103 -45.90 9.98 1.33
CA GLY A 103 -45.90 9.24 2.59
C GLY A 103 -44.75 8.21 2.73
N PRO A 104 -44.49 7.73 3.96
CA PRO A 104 -43.33 6.90 4.26
C PRO A 104 -43.35 5.54 3.54
N GLU A 105 -44.53 4.98 3.26
CA GLU A 105 -44.69 3.76 2.46
C GLU A 105 -44.30 3.95 0.98
N ALA A 106 -44.44 5.16 0.44
CA ALA A 106 -44.02 5.49 -0.91
C ALA A 106 -42.49 5.56 -1.02
N ALA A 107 -41.82 6.12 0.00
CA ALA A 107 -40.35 6.07 0.12
C ALA A 107 -39.85 4.63 0.21
N GLN A 108 -40.50 3.78 1.02
CA GLN A 108 -40.13 2.37 1.12
C GLN A 108 -40.30 1.64 -0.22
N ARG A 109 -41.40 1.87 -0.94
CA ARG A 109 -41.60 1.33 -2.29
C ARG A 109 -40.57 1.83 -3.29
N TYR A 110 -40.15 3.09 -3.19
CA TYR A 110 -39.06 3.63 -3.99
C TYR A 110 -37.75 2.88 -3.69
N ALA A 111 -37.39 2.69 -2.42
CA ALA A 111 -36.17 1.98 -2.03
C ALA A 111 -36.15 0.52 -2.49
N LEU A 112 -37.30 -0.16 -2.51
CA LEU A 112 -37.44 -1.54 -2.99
C LEU A 112 -37.40 -1.68 -4.51
N LYS A 113 -37.95 -0.70 -5.25
CA LYS A 113 -38.01 -0.71 -6.71
C LYS A 113 -36.76 -0.17 -7.38
N SER A 114 -36.05 0.73 -6.71
CA SER A 114 -34.84 1.35 -7.22
C SER A 114 -33.60 0.57 -6.78
N ALA A 115 -32.48 0.78 -7.46
CA ALA A 115 -31.17 0.28 -7.03
C ALA A 115 -30.61 1.05 -5.81
N PHE A 116 -31.49 1.58 -4.95
CA PHE A 116 -31.13 2.44 -3.82
C PHE A 116 -30.25 1.73 -2.81
N GLN A 117 -30.63 0.50 -2.40
CA GLN A 117 -29.82 -0.33 -1.51
C GLN A 117 -28.45 -0.64 -2.12
N VAL A 118 -28.39 -1.01 -3.40
CA VAL A 118 -27.13 -1.31 -4.10
C VAL A 118 -26.21 -0.08 -4.14
N ARG A 119 -26.77 1.12 -4.36
CA ARG A 119 -26.01 2.37 -4.37
C ARG A 119 -25.58 2.82 -2.98
N LEU A 120 -26.42 2.59 -1.97
CA LEU A 120 -26.09 2.82 -0.57
C LEU A 120 -24.91 1.94 -0.14
N ASP A 121 -24.94 0.64 -0.44
CA ASP A 121 -23.86 -0.29 -0.12
C ASP A 121 -22.56 0.06 -0.87
N LEU A 122 -22.66 0.48 -2.13
CA LEU A 122 -21.51 0.92 -2.92
C LEU A 122 -20.86 2.17 -2.31
N VAL A 123 -21.64 3.18 -1.92
CA VAL A 123 -21.12 4.41 -1.31
C VAL A 123 -20.65 4.17 0.13
N ARG A 124 -21.26 3.21 0.86
CA ARG A 124 -20.76 2.74 2.16
C ARG A 124 -19.38 2.13 2.02
N THR A 125 -19.21 1.17 1.11
CA THR A 125 -17.91 0.53 0.84
C THR A 125 -16.85 1.55 0.45
N LEU A 126 -17.24 2.56 -0.34
CA LEU A 126 -16.37 3.64 -0.78
C LEU A 126 -15.97 4.57 0.37
N LEU A 127 -16.89 4.88 1.28
CA LEU A 127 -16.57 5.64 2.49
C LEU A 127 -15.69 4.81 3.45
N GLU A 128 -15.92 3.51 3.56
CA GLU A 128 -15.06 2.58 4.31
C GLU A 128 -13.65 2.51 3.72
N GLU A 129 -13.51 2.53 2.39
CA GLU A 129 -12.23 2.57 1.69
C GLU A 129 -11.51 3.91 1.90
N ILE A 130 -12.23 5.04 1.80
CA ILE A 130 -11.69 6.38 2.04
C ILE A 130 -11.29 6.59 3.50
N CYS A 131 -12.12 6.12 4.43
CA CYS A 131 -11.90 6.30 5.86
C CYS A 131 -11.01 5.18 6.45
N GLY A 132 -10.61 4.18 5.69
CA GLY A 132 -9.87 3.03 6.21
C GLY A 132 -10.80 2.07 6.96
N GLN A 133 -10.80 0.82 6.50
CA GLN A 133 -11.66 -0.24 6.99
C GLN A 133 -11.34 -0.60 8.45
N ASP A 134 -12.32 -0.41 9.34
CA ASP A 134 -12.66 -1.42 10.35
C ASP A 134 -14.03 -1.11 10.97
N SER A 135 -15.10 -1.62 10.34
CA SER A 135 -16.44 -1.76 10.91
C SER A 135 -16.45 -2.60 12.21
N PHE A 136 -15.33 -3.20 12.59
CA PHE A 136 -15.11 -3.84 13.89
C PHE A 136 -14.81 -2.87 15.05
N THR A 137 -14.63 -1.57 14.78
CA THR A 137 -14.21 -0.58 15.79
C THR A 137 -15.28 0.40 16.24
N LYS A 138 -16.44 0.57 15.58
CA LYS A 138 -17.44 1.56 16.05
C LYS A 138 -18.04 1.17 17.41
N GLU A 139 -18.33 -0.13 17.62
CA GLU A 139 -18.84 -0.64 18.90
C GLU A 139 -17.74 -0.69 19.98
N ARG A 140 -16.49 -0.93 19.57
CA ARG A 140 -15.31 -0.98 20.45
C ARG A 140 -14.74 0.39 20.80
N ALA A 141 -14.88 1.39 19.93
CA ALA A 141 -14.39 2.76 20.12
C ALA A 141 -15.33 3.56 21.03
N VAL A 142 -16.64 3.32 21.00
CA VAL A 142 -17.57 3.89 21.98
C VAL A 142 -17.37 3.26 23.37
N THR A 143 -17.08 1.95 23.44
CA THR A 143 -16.68 1.31 24.70
C THR A 143 -15.26 1.68 25.15
N LEU A 144 -14.30 1.90 24.23
CA LEU A 144 -12.94 2.37 24.53
C LEU A 144 -12.90 3.87 24.88
N ALA A 145 -13.79 4.71 24.35
CA ALA A 145 -13.93 6.11 24.76
C ALA A 145 -14.48 6.21 26.19
N ARG A 146 -15.48 5.38 26.54
CA ARG A 146 -15.95 5.25 27.93
C ARG A 146 -14.89 4.67 28.87
N LEU A 147 -14.06 3.72 28.41
CA LEU A 147 -12.90 3.23 29.17
C LEU A 147 -11.77 4.26 29.24
N GLY A 148 -11.65 5.14 28.24
CA GLY A 148 -10.70 6.25 28.18
C GLY A 148 -10.97 7.31 29.24
N GLU A 149 -12.23 7.70 29.44
CA GLU A 149 -12.65 8.59 30.52
C GLU A 149 -12.38 7.99 31.91
N LEU A 150 -12.58 6.68 32.09
CA LEU A 150 -12.17 5.98 33.31
C LEU A 150 -10.63 5.95 33.48
N SER A 151 -9.88 5.80 32.39
CA SER A 151 -8.41 5.72 32.40
C SER A 151 -7.74 7.05 32.74
N ILE A 152 -8.33 8.18 32.33
CA ILE A 152 -7.80 9.53 32.64
C ILE A 152 -8.00 9.84 34.13
N ALA A 153 -9.10 9.39 34.73
CA ALA A 153 -9.33 9.47 36.17
C ALA A 153 -8.34 8.58 36.97
N THR A 154 -7.99 7.39 36.46
CA THR A 154 -6.99 6.52 37.11
C THR A 154 -5.55 7.00 36.90
N LEU A 155 -5.23 7.57 35.73
CA LEU A 155 -3.92 8.14 35.43
C LEU A 155 -3.59 9.35 36.31
N ARG A 156 -4.58 10.17 36.68
CA ARG A 156 -4.42 11.24 37.68
C ARG A 156 -4.07 10.70 39.07
N GLY A 157 -4.58 9.53 39.46
CA GLY A 157 -4.23 8.88 40.72
C GLY A 157 -2.83 8.27 40.74
N ILE A 158 -2.37 7.71 39.62
CA ILE A 158 -1.04 7.05 39.50
C ILE A 158 0.11 8.07 39.48
N PHE A 159 -0.12 9.30 38.99
CA PHE A 159 0.90 10.36 38.95
C PHE A 159 1.22 10.99 40.32
N LEU A 160 0.38 10.78 41.33
CA LEU A 160 0.58 11.31 42.68
C LEU A 160 1.41 10.38 43.59
N ASP A 161 1.56 9.10 43.22
CA ASP A 161 2.37 8.12 43.97
C ASP A 161 3.71 7.88 43.28
N ALA A 162 4.82 8.12 44.00
CA ALA A 162 6.19 7.92 43.49
C ALA A 162 6.44 6.48 42.98
N SER A 163 5.76 5.48 43.56
CA SER A 163 5.81 4.09 43.11
C SER A 163 5.11 3.85 41.76
N GLY A 164 4.13 4.69 41.42
CA GLY A 164 3.41 4.70 40.14
C GLY A 164 4.30 5.17 38.99
N VAL A 165 5.14 6.18 39.23
CA VAL A 165 6.09 6.72 38.23
C VAL A 165 7.17 5.69 37.87
N PHE A 166 7.72 4.97 38.85
CA PHE A 166 8.69 3.89 38.57
C PHE A 166 8.07 2.73 37.78
N ARG A 167 6.83 2.35 38.11
CA ARG A 167 6.11 1.31 37.36
C ARG A 167 5.80 1.76 35.93
N LEU A 168 5.36 3.00 35.74
CA LEU A 168 5.11 3.56 34.42
C LEU A 168 6.41 3.60 33.60
N GLY A 169 7.51 4.06 34.21
CA GLY A 169 8.84 4.10 33.58
C GLY A 169 9.32 2.71 33.13
N SER A 170 9.10 1.68 33.95
CA SER A 170 9.46 0.30 33.59
C SER A 170 8.68 -0.23 32.38
N VAL A 171 7.39 0.13 32.27
CA VAL A 171 6.57 -0.26 31.12
C VAL A 171 7.03 0.45 29.85
N PHE A 172 7.34 1.75 29.94
CA PHE A 172 7.92 2.49 28.82
C PHE A 172 9.28 1.94 28.39
N ALA A 173 10.15 1.57 29.33
CA ALA A 173 11.44 0.97 29.02
C ALA A 173 11.30 -0.38 28.29
N VAL A 174 10.36 -1.23 28.72
CA VAL A 174 10.06 -2.50 28.05
C VAL A 174 9.49 -2.27 26.64
N LEU A 175 8.60 -1.29 26.48
CA LEU A 175 8.04 -0.93 25.17
C LEU A 175 9.14 -0.45 24.21
N LEU A 176 10.02 0.44 24.68
CA LEU A 176 11.16 0.93 23.89
C LEU A 176 12.12 -0.20 23.51
N MET A 177 12.42 -1.11 24.43
CA MET A 177 13.23 -2.30 24.14
C MET A 177 12.58 -3.19 23.07
N LEU A 178 11.26 -3.36 23.09
CA LEU A 178 10.55 -4.12 22.07
C LEU A 178 10.62 -3.44 20.69
N VAL A 179 10.39 -2.13 20.62
CA VAL A 179 10.49 -1.37 19.36
C VAL A 179 11.92 -1.41 18.82
N PHE A 180 12.91 -1.28 19.71
CA PHE A 180 14.32 -1.36 19.35
C PHE A 180 14.72 -2.73 18.82
N THR A 181 14.29 -3.82 19.47
CA THR A 181 14.55 -5.20 19.01
C THR A 181 13.87 -5.51 17.67
N LEU A 182 12.64 -5.05 17.45
CA LEU A 182 11.97 -5.19 16.14
C LEU A 182 12.68 -4.40 15.03
N SER A 183 13.12 -3.19 15.35
CA SER A 183 13.87 -2.33 14.41
C SER A 183 15.22 -2.94 14.05
N LEU A 184 15.95 -3.45 15.05
CA LEU A 184 17.17 -4.23 14.86
C LEU A 184 16.92 -5.46 13.98
N GLY A 185 15.88 -6.25 14.28
CA GLY A 185 15.54 -7.42 13.47
C GLY A 185 15.28 -7.07 12.00
N ARG A 186 14.53 -5.99 11.74
CA ARG A 186 14.27 -5.51 10.37
C ARG A 186 15.55 -5.03 9.69
N LEU A 187 16.42 -4.32 10.42
CA LEU A 187 17.71 -3.88 9.92
C LEU A 187 18.61 -5.09 9.58
N SER A 188 18.65 -6.11 10.44
CA SER A 188 19.39 -7.35 10.23
C SER A 188 18.89 -8.10 8.99
N ILE A 189 17.57 -8.21 8.79
CA ILE A 189 16.98 -8.84 7.61
C ILE A 189 17.35 -8.06 6.34
N ASN A 190 17.25 -6.73 6.38
CA ASN A 190 17.63 -5.88 5.23
C ASN A 190 19.12 -5.98 4.94
N TRP A 191 19.96 -6.01 5.98
CA TRP A 191 21.39 -6.17 5.86
C TRP A 191 21.74 -7.54 5.29
N LEU A 192 21.10 -8.61 5.77
CA LEU A 192 21.26 -9.97 5.24
C LEU A 192 20.79 -10.08 3.78
N ASN A 193 19.66 -9.44 3.44
CA ASN A 193 19.18 -9.38 2.06
C ASN A 193 20.14 -8.61 1.16
N SER A 194 20.74 -7.52 1.65
CA SER A 194 21.77 -6.76 0.94
C SER A 194 23.04 -7.61 0.75
N TYR A 195 23.45 -8.33 1.80
CA TYR A 195 24.59 -9.24 1.78
C TYR A 195 24.38 -10.40 0.79
N MET A 196 23.19 -11.00 0.78
CA MET A 196 22.85 -12.09 -0.14
C MET A 196 22.73 -11.62 -1.61
N ARG A 197 22.43 -10.33 -1.81
CA ARG A 197 22.29 -9.71 -3.14
C ARG A 197 23.50 -8.89 -3.54
N PHE A 198 24.71 -9.23 -3.05
CA PHE A 198 25.91 -8.58 -3.56
C PHE A 198 26.03 -8.77 -5.07
N ARG A 199 26.11 -7.64 -5.74
CA ARG A 199 26.38 -7.53 -7.16
C ARG A 199 27.72 -6.82 -7.32
N HIS A 200 28.47 -7.30 -8.29
CA HIS A 200 29.76 -6.75 -8.66
C HIS A 200 29.59 -6.08 -10.02
N ALA A 201 29.88 -4.78 -10.09
CA ALA A 201 30.06 -4.12 -11.37
C ALA A 201 31.39 -4.59 -11.96
N CYS A 202 31.31 -5.08 -13.19
CA CYS A 202 32.43 -5.63 -13.94
C CYS A 202 32.25 -5.30 -15.43
N GLN A 203 33.26 -5.56 -16.23
CA GLN A 203 33.11 -5.61 -17.67
C GLN A 203 33.75 -6.91 -18.17
N LEU A 204 32.90 -7.88 -18.52
CA LEU A 204 33.32 -9.19 -19.01
C LEU A 204 32.76 -9.42 -20.41
N PRO A 205 33.59 -9.69 -21.43
CA PRO A 205 33.09 -10.02 -22.76
C PRO A 205 32.37 -11.37 -22.70
N ALA A 206 31.12 -11.39 -23.18
CA ALA A 206 30.29 -12.58 -23.16
C ALA A 206 29.42 -12.65 -24.41
N GLN A 207 29.02 -13.86 -24.78
CA GLN A 207 28.07 -14.11 -25.84
C GLN A 207 26.79 -14.68 -25.24
N LEU A 208 25.66 -14.19 -25.73
CA LEU A 208 24.35 -14.63 -25.29
C LEU A 208 23.64 -15.32 -26.46
N ILE A 209 23.33 -16.59 -26.26
CA ILE A 209 22.69 -17.46 -27.26
C ILE A 209 21.23 -17.62 -26.85
N CYS A 210 20.32 -17.02 -27.61
CA CYS A 210 18.87 -17.11 -27.39
C CYS A 210 18.23 -17.76 -28.63
N GLY A 211 17.93 -19.05 -28.56
CA GLY A 211 17.46 -19.81 -29.72
C GLY A 211 18.51 -19.84 -30.85
N PRO A 212 18.18 -19.43 -32.08
CA PRO A 212 19.12 -19.40 -33.20
C PRO A 212 20.04 -18.16 -33.21
N HIS A 213 19.81 -17.20 -32.33
CA HIS A 213 20.51 -15.92 -32.34
C HIS A 213 21.68 -15.92 -31.36
N VAL A 214 22.87 -15.54 -31.84
CA VAL A 214 24.07 -15.30 -31.03
C VAL A 214 24.30 -13.79 -30.96
N ILE A 215 24.42 -13.26 -29.74
CA ILE A 215 24.54 -11.83 -29.47
C ILE A 215 25.82 -11.59 -28.69
N ASP A 216 26.74 -10.83 -29.27
CA ASP A 216 27.95 -10.40 -28.57
C ASP A 216 27.67 -9.19 -27.66
N GLY A 217 28.26 -9.22 -26.47
CA GLY A 217 28.04 -8.19 -25.46
C GLY A 217 29.03 -8.24 -24.33
N ASN A 218 28.73 -7.46 -23.30
CA ASN A 218 29.49 -7.41 -22.07
C ASN A 218 28.57 -7.58 -20.86
N ILE A 219 29.00 -8.37 -19.88
CA ILE A 219 28.37 -8.41 -18.57
C ILE A 219 28.87 -7.19 -17.79
N ILE A 220 27.93 -6.29 -17.48
CA ILE A 220 28.19 -5.04 -16.74
C ILE A 220 28.05 -5.21 -15.23
N VAL A 221 27.18 -6.14 -14.81
CA VAL A 221 26.93 -6.44 -13.41
C VAL A 221 26.73 -7.93 -13.27
N VAL A 222 27.46 -8.58 -12.38
CA VAL A 222 27.32 -10.01 -12.09
C VAL A 222 27.06 -10.22 -10.61
N GLY A 223 26.08 -11.07 -10.30
CA GLY A 223 25.77 -11.50 -8.94
C GLY A 223 25.59 -13.01 -8.90
N ARG A 224 25.30 -13.55 -7.71
CA ARG A 224 25.19 -14.99 -7.51
C ARG A 224 24.01 -15.63 -8.28
N GLN A 225 22.90 -14.91 -8.39
CA GLN A 225 21.66 -15.40 -8.99
C GLN A 225 21.43 -14.89 -10.42
N GLY A 226 22.27 -14.00 -10.93
CA GLY A 226 22.03 -13.42 -12.25
C GLY A 226 23.03 -12.34 -12.61
N CYS A 227 22.87 -11.78 -13.80
CA CYS A 227 23.72 -10.72 -14.32
C CYS A 227 22.97 -9.77 -15.23
N ASN A 228 23.51 -8.56 -15.42
CA ASN A 228 23.05 -7.64 -16.45
C ASN A 228 24.01 -7.71 -17.64
N PHE A 229 23.46 -8.03 -18.80
CA PHE A 229 24.17 -8.13 -20.07
C PHE A 229 23.88 -6.90 -20.93
N ARG A 230 24.91 -6.28 -21.48
CA ARG A 230 24.81 -5.16 -22.42
C ARG A 230 25.32 -5.59 -23.78
N PRO A 231 24.48 -5.68 -24.82
CA PRO A 231 24.94 -6.03 -26.16
C PRO A 231 25.87 -4.94 -26.72
N VAL A 232 26.82 -5.32 -27.59
CA VAL A 232 27.76 -4.36 -28.22
C VAL A 232 27.05 -3.54 -29.29
N ALA A 233 26.24 -4.21 -30.12
CA ALA A 233 25.43 -3.57 -31.14
C ALA A 233 23.96 -3.56 -30.73
N PRO A 234 23.17 -2.55 -31.13
CA PRO A 234 21.72 -2.60 -30.96
C PRO A 234 21.19 -3.84 -31.68
N PRO A 235 20.53 -4.77 -30.96
CA PRO A 235 20.07 -6.00 -31.59
C PRO A 235 18.96 -5.70 -32.59
N GLY A 236 18.95 -6.44 -33.70
CA GLY A 236 17.90 -6.35 -34.71
C GLY A 236 16.51 -6.65 -34.15
N SER A 237 15.46 -6.22 -34.85
CA SER A 237 14.05 -6.39 -34.43
C SER A 237 13.68 -7.85 -34.14
N SER A 238 14.24 -8.81 -34.89
CA SER A 238 14.07 -10.25 -34.67
C SER A 238 14.67 -10.75 -33.35
N VAL A 239 15.83 -10.21 -32.97
CA VAL A 239 16.54 -10.56 -31.74
C VAL A 239 15.81 -9.99 -30.53
N THR A 240 15.33 -8.75 -30.62
CA THR A 240 14.50 -8.13 -29.57
C THR A 240 13.21 -8.90 -29.32
N ALA A 241 12.62 -9.48 -30.37
CA ALA A 241 11.46 -10.36 -30.25
C ALA A 241 11.79 -11.72 -29.58
N ALA A 242 12.99 -12.25 -29.77
CA ALA A 242 13.46 -13.47 -29.10
C ALA A 242 13.79 -13.25 -27.62
N MET A 243 14.22 -12.04 -27.24
CA MET A 243 14.58 -11.64 -25.88
C MET A 243 13.41 -11.11 -25.05
N LYS A 244 12.22 -11.73 -25.20
CA LYS A 244 11.08 -11.46 -24.32
C LYS A 244 11.36 -11.94 -22.90
N ARG A 245 10.66 -11.37 -21.93
CA ARG A 245 10.73 -11.78 -20.53
C ARG A 245 10.33 -13.25 -20.40
N GLY A 246 11.16 -14.05 -19.74
CA GLY A 246 10.96 -15.49 -19.52
C GLY A 246 11.65 -16.40 -20.53
N SER A 247 12.24 -15.86 -21.61
CA SER A 247 13.02 -16.64 -22.57
C SER A 247 14.26 -17.24 -21.91
N THR A 248 14.51 -18.52 -22.20
CA THR A 248 15.73 -19.23 -21.80
C THR A 248 16.84 -18.94 -22.80
N CYS A 249 17.97 -18.45 -22.30
CA CYS A 249 19.17 -18.16 -23.07
C CYS A 249 20.39 -18.81 -22.41
N ARG A 250 21.40 -19.13 -23.21
CA ARG A 250 22.69 -19.62 -22.75
C ARG A 250 23.71 -18.50 -22.82
N LEU A 251 24.34 -18.18 -21.69
CA LEU A 251 25.39 -17.17 -21.59
C LEU A 251 26.75 -17.86 -21.57
N THR A 252 27.67 -17.41 -22.42
CA THR A 252 29.04 -17.92 -22.50
C THR A 252 30.04 -16.79 -22.26
N CYS A 253 31.01 -16.99 -21.36
CA CYS A 253 32.07 -16.03 -21.06
C CYS A 253 33.38 -16.81 -20.93
N GLY A 254 34.18 -16.84 -22.00
CA GLY A 254 35.38 -17.69 -22.07
C GLY A 254 34.99 -19.17 -21.95
N THR A 255 35.55 -19.87 -20.96
CA THR A 255 35.26 -21.29 -20.68
C THR A 255 34.00 -21.51 -19.84
N TRP A 256 33.42 -20.45 -19.27
CA TRP A 256 32.24 -20.56 -18.42
C TRP A 256 30.96 -20.43 -19.26
N THR A 257 30.06 -21.41 -19.13
CA THR A 257 28.75 -21.37 -19.78
C THR A 257 27.65 -21.66 -18.77
N VAL A 258 26.58 -20.86 -18.79
CA VAL A 258 25.44 -20.99 -17.86
C VAL A 258 24.12 -20.78 -18.61
N THR A 259 23.07 -21.47 -18.17
CA THR A 259 21.70 -21.21 -18.63
C THR A 259 21.03 -20.16 -17.75
N ALA A 260 20.36 -19.22 -18.39
CA ALA A 260 19.73 -18.10 -17.72
C ALA A 260 18.40 -17.73 -18.38
N LYS A 261 17.45 -17.28 -17.58
CA LYS A 261 16.16 -16.74 -18.04
C LYS A 261 16.20 -15.21 -18.06
N THR A 262 15.64 -14.63 -19.10
CA THR A 262 15.49 -13.17 -19.21
C THR A 262 14.45 -12.67 -18.20
N ASN A 263 14.88 -11.90 -17.21
CA ASN A 263 14.00 -11.28 -16.22
C ASN A 263 13.47 -9.92 -16.69
N ARG A 264 14.31 -9.16 -17.41
CA ARG A 264 13.94 -7.87 -18.01
C ARG A 264 14.22 -7.90 -19.51
N GLY A 265 13.24 -7.46 -20.29
CA GLY A 265 13.38 -7.29 -21.73
C GLY A 265 14.39 -6.21 -22.08
N LEU A 266 14.82 -6.22 -23.33
CA LEU A 266 15.89 -5.38 -23.83
C LEU A 266 15.43 -3.94 -24.08
N THR A 267 15.94 -2.99 -23.29
CA THR A 267 15.88 -1.54 -23.59
C THR A 267 17.28 -1.01 -23.93
N SER A 268 18.24 -1.23 -23.03
CA SER A 268 19.68 -0.98 -23.22
C SER A 268 20.54 -2.07 -22.60
N THR A 269 19.99 -2.81 -21.64
CA THR A 269 20.61 -3.92 -20.93
C THR A 269 19.56 -5.02 -20.72
N VAL A 270 20.01 -6.27 -20.64
CA VAL A 270 19.15 -7.43 -20.40
C VAL A 270 19.49 -7.98 -19.03
N GLY A 271 18.47 -8.02 -18.16
CA GLY A 271 18.60 -8.69 -16.87
C GLY A 271 18.41 -10.19 -17.06
N LEU A 272 19.44 -10.98 -16.76
CA LEU A 272 19.44 -12.42 -16.81
C LEU A 272 19.43 -13.01 -15.39
N LEU A 273 18.61 -14.03 -15.17
CA LEU A 273 18.54 -14.79 -13.94
C LEU A 273 19.07 -16.20 -14.23
N PHE A 274 20.11 -16.64 -13.52
CA PHE A 274 20.66 -17.98 -13.70
C PHE A 274 19.67 -19.03 -13.19
N ASP A 275 19.54 -20.16 -13.90
CA ASP A 275 18.72 -21.27 -13.42
C ASP A 275 19.31 -21.84 -12.11
N ASP A 276 20.64 -21.98 -12.07
CA ASP A 276 21.39 -22.38 -10.87
C ASP A 276 22.23 -21.23 -10.30
N PRO A 277 22.17 -20.99 -8.97
CA PRO A 277 22.97 -19.97 -8.33
C PRO A 277 24.46 -20.32 -8.42
N GLN A 278 25.26 -19.37 -8.88
CA GLN A 278 26.69 -19.59 -9.08
C GLN A 278 27.45 -19.74 -7.77
N VAL A 279 28.45 -20.61 -7.77
CA VAL A 279 29.31 -20.83 -6.60
C VAL A 279 30.22 -19.60 -6.43
N PRO A 280 30.45 -19.11 -5.19
CA PRO A 280 31.30 -17.94 -4.95
C PRO A 280 32.71 -18.04 -5.52
N SER A 281 33.27 -19.25 -5.65
CA SER A 281 34.59 -19.48 -6.27
C SER A 281 34.59 -19.14 -7.76
N VAL A 282 33.59 -19.61 -8.50
CA VAL A 282 33.43 -19.34 -9.94
C VAL A 282 33.27 -17.84 -10.19
N LEU A 283 32.46 -17.17 -9.36
CA LEU A 283 32.27 -15.73 -9.45
C LEU A 283 33.58 -14.96 -9.26
N ARG A 284 34.41 -15.35 -8.28
CA ARG A 284 35.74 -14.73 -8.07
C ARG A 284 36.66 -14.94 -9.27
N THR A 285 36.65 -16.13 -9.88
CA THR A 285 37.45 -16.42 -11.08
C THR A 285 37.01 -15.57 -12.26
N LEU A 286 35.69 -15.43 -12.48
CA LEU A 286 35.13 -14.54 -13.51
C LEU A 286 35.49 -13.08 -13.25
N LEU A 287 35.41 -12.62 -11.99
CA LEU A 287 35.72 -11.24 -11.65
C LEU A 287 37.21 -10.91 -11.85
N ARG A 288 38.11 -11.89 -11.76
CA ARG A 288 39.54 -11.71 -12.05
C ARG A 288 39.82 -11.53 -13.54
N SER A 289 38.97 -12.05 -14.44
CA SER A 289 39.11 -11.84 -15.88
C SER A 289 38.44 -10.55 -16.38
N SER A 290 37.97 -9.69 -15.46
CA SER A 290 37.34 -8.43 -15.83
C SER A 290 38.36 -7.41 -16.34
N ARG A 291 37.98 -6.71 -17.42
CA ARG A 291 38.80 -5.64 -18.02
C ARG A 291 38.86 -4.37 -17.17
N VAL A 292 37.94 -4.19 -16.23
CA VAL A 292 37.80 -3.00 -15.39
C VAL A 292 37.90 -3.40 -13.92
N PRO A 293 38.53 -2.59 -13.05
CA PRO A 293 38.58 -2.86 -11.62
C PRO A 293 37.16 -3.03 -11.05
N VAL A 294 36.96 -4.17 -10.38
CA VAL A 294 35.66 -4.58 -9.85
C VAL A 294 35.20 -3.60 -8.77
N ARG A 295 34.05 -2.95 -8.99
CA ARG A 295 33.41 -2.08 -7.99
C ARG A 295 32.21 -2.80 -7.36
N ARG A 296 32.06 -2.68 -6.04
CA ARG A 296 30.85 -3.17 -5.35
C ARG A 296 29.74 -2.17 -5.57
N THR A 297 28.66 -2.59 -6.24
CA THR A 297 27.47 -1.76 -6.41
C THR A 297 26.38 -2.24 -5.47
N THR A 298 25.98 -1.38 -4.53
CA THR A 298 24.72 -1.57 -3.81
C THR A 298 23.58 -1.24 -4.76
N SER A 299 22.49 -2.00 -4.77
CA SER A 299 21.35 -1.84 -5.71
C SER A 299 20.72 -0.43 -5.72
N ARG A 300 21.04 0.41 -4.73
CA ARG A 300 20.62 1.82 -4.66
C ARG A 300 21.39 2.75 -5.61
N GLY A 301 22.56 2.34 -6.10
CA GLY A 301 23.39 3.11 -7.03
C GLY A 301 22.95 3.05 -8.50
N GLU A 302 22.22 2.00 -8.89
CA GLU A 302 21.70 1.85 -10.28
C GLU A 302 20.63 2.90 -10.63
N GLN A 303 19.92 3.46 -9.63
CA GLN A 303 18.95 4.54 -9.87
C GLN A 303 19.60 5.92 -10.01
N SER A 304 20.72 6.17 -9.34
CA SER A 304 21.41 7.47 -9.37
C SER A 304 22.26 7.69 -10.62
N GLU A 305 22.89 6.65 -11.18
CA GLU A 305 23.71 6.81 -12.40
C GLU A 305 22.85 6.94 -13.67
N GLY A 306 21.66 6.32 -13.73
CA GLY A 306 20.71 6.52 -14.82
C GLY A 306 20.10 7.92 -14.85
N LEU A 307 19.94 8.55 -13.68
CA LEU A 307 19.49 9.95 -13.57
C LEU A 307 20.60 10.92 -14.00
N LEU A 308 21.86 10.67 -13.63
CA LEU A 308 22.97 11.54 -14.04
C LEU A 308 23.26 11.47 -15.55
N THR A 309 23.08 10.31 -16.19
CA THR A 309 23.27 10.21 -17.65
C THR A 309 22.13 10.83 -18.47
N GLN A 310 20.91 10.93 -17.92
CA GLN A 310 19.81 11.66 -18.57
C GLN A 310 19.92 13.18 -18.43
N ILE A 311 20.59 13.70 -17.39
CA ILE A 311 20.76 15.15 -17.19
C ILE A 311 21.87 15.74 -18.09
N PHE A 312 22.81 14.92 -18.59
CA PHE A 312 23.89 15.39 -19.47
C PHE A 312 23.64 15.12 -20.98
N GLN A 313 22.43 14.71 -21.37
CA GLN A 313 22.03 14.53 -22.78
C GLN A 313 20.89 15.45 -23.23
N HIS A 314 20.57 16.48 -22.44
CA HIS A 314 19.72 17.61 -22.85
C HIS A 314 20.47 18.93 -22.68
#